data_AF-A0A379TF63-F1
#
_entry.id   AF-A0A379TF63-F1
#
_cell.length_a   1.000
_cell.length_b   1.000
_cell.length_c   1.000
_cell.angle_alpha   90.00
_cell.angle_beta   90.00
_cell.angle_gamma   90.00
#
_symmetry.space_group_name_H-M   'P 1'
#
loop_
_entity.id
_entity.type
_entity.pdbx_description
1 polymer ?
#
loop_
_entity_poly.entity_id
_entity_poly.type
_entity_poly.pdbx_seq_one_letter_code
_entity_poly.pdbx_strand_id
1 'polypeptide(L)'
;MVTRRELLLKTVGVAVCSSLELNSFAGIKDTSLNVPSWDFLKEGDVIDVIAPSSPIDDPQERYKKIEKYFKENTPFKINIPDHLIEPTALLDEANTIWKRAKFVYDAFSSESKAIWAISGGGLGR
;
A
#
# COMPACT_ATOMS: atom_id res chain seq x y z
N MET A 1 5.44 33.12 26.34
CA MET A 1 6.37 32.19 25.67
C MET A 1 5.56 30.99 25.24
N VAL A 2 5.14 30.99 23.98
CA VAL A 2 4.21 30.01 23.38
C VAL A 2 5.06 28.96 22.67
N THR A 3 4.86 27.68 22.98
CA THR A 3 5.66 26.60 22.42
C THR A 3 5.22 26.28 20.98
N ARG A 4 6.19 25.85 20.16
CA ARG A 4 6.12 25.64 18.70
C ARG A 4 4.99 24.71 18.20
N ARG A 5 4.26 24.04 19.10
CA ARG A 5 3.09 23.20 18.81
C ARG A 5 1.80 24.00 18.58
N GLU A 6 1.72 25.25 19.05
CA GLU A 6 0.52 26.08 18.91
C GLU A 6 0.49 26.92 17.62
N LEU A 7 1.58 26.94 16.84
CA LEU A 7 1.70 27.82 15.67
C LEU A 7 1.22 27.19 14.34
N LEU A 8 1.03 25.87 14.27
CA LEU A 8 0.66 25.18 13.02
C LEU A 8 -0.85 25.01 12.82
N LEU A 9 -1.68 25.35 13.81
CA LEU A 9 -3.14 25.23 13.73
C LEU A 9 -3.86 26.53 13.34
N LYS A 10 -3.15 27.61 13.02
CA LYS A 10 -3.76 28.95 12.82
C LYS A 10 -3.61 29.60 11.45
N THR A 11 -3.07 28.91 10.46
CA THR A 11 -2.95 29.44 9.10
C THR A 11 -2.84 28.22 8.19
N VAL A 12 -3.84 27.79 7.43
CA VAL A 12 -4.56 28.52 6.38
C VAL A 12 -5.84 27.74 6.01
N GLY A 13 -6.98 28.44 5.89
CA GLY A 13 -8.12 28.19 4.97
C GLY A 13 -8.95 26.92 5.19
N VAL A 14 -10.04 26.92 5.94
CA VAL A 14 -11.37 27.48 5.59
C VAL A 14 -11.84 27.07 4.18
N ALA A 15 -12.62 25.98 4.12
CA ALA A 15 -13.84 25.93 3.33
C ALA A 15 -14.98 25.57 4.29
N VAL A 16 -15.66 26.61 4.76
CA VAL A 16 -16.89 26.53 5.53
C VAL A 16 -18.02 26.21 4.55
N CYS A 17 -18.76 25.14 4.82
CA CYS A 17 -20.15 25.04 4.39
C CYS A 17 -20.98 24.83 5.65
N SER A 18 -21.36 25.94 6.26
CA SER A 18 -22.20 25.99 7.45
C SER A 18 -23.67 26.05 7.08
N SER A 19 -24.47 25.48 7.98
CA SER A 19 -25.91 25.62 8.19
C SER A 19 -26.81 24.69 7.38
N LEU A 20 -27.41 23.71 8.06
CA LEU A 20 -28.77 23.86 8.59
C LEU A 20 -29.15 22.65 9.48
N GLU A 21 -29.60 22.98 10.68
CA GLU A 21 -30.55 22.25 11.53
C GLU A 21 -30.12 20.96 12.24
N LEU A 22 -29.74 21.14 13.51
CA LEU A 22 -30.05 20.18 14.58
C LEU A 22 -31.58 20.03 14.67
N ASN A 23 -32.14 19.08 13.95
CA ASN A 23 -33.47 18.56 14.22
C ASN A 23 -33.37 17.06 14.47
N SER A 24 -33.70 16.70 15.72
CA SER A 24 -34.01 15.36 16.17
C SER A 24 -35.01 14.72 15.22
N PHE A 25 -34.63 13.64 14.54
CA PHE A 25 -35.60 12.63 14.11
C PHE A 25 -34.94 11.27 13.96
N ALA A 26 -35.63 10.28 14.50
CA ALA A 26 -35.30 8.87 14.42
C ALA A 26 -35.01 8.44 12.97
N GLY A 27 -33.97 7.62 12.80
CA GLY A 27 -33.68 6.94 11.54
C GLY A 27 -32.33 7.29 10.97
N ILE A 28 -31.24 6.86 11.63
CA ILE A 28 -30.01 6.58 10.88
C ILE A 28 -30.31 5.32 10.08
N LYS A 29 -30.93 5.52 8.90
CA LYS A 29 -30.82 4.55 7.81
C LYS A 29 -29.33 4.41 7.55
N ASP A 30 -28.84 3.23 7.87
CA ASP A 30 -27.70 2.55 7.27
C ASP A 30 -27.01 3.39 6.19
N THR A 31 -26.11 4.29 6.61
CA THR A 31 -25.11 4.83 5.70
C THR A 31 -24.09 3.71 5.56
N SER A 32 -24.42 2.71 4.76
CA SER A 32 -23.41 1.88 4.13
C SER A 32 -22.54 2.88 3.37
N LEU A 33 -21.42 3.27 3.97
CA LEU A 33 -20.32 3.85 3.22
C LEU A 33 -20.16 2.90 2.05
N ASN A 34 -20.40 3.39 0.82
CA ASN A 34 -20.05 2.67 -0.40
C ASN A 34 -18.52 2.61 -0.44
N VAL A 35 -17.94 1.84 0.48
CA VAL A 35 -16.54 1.48 0.48
C VAL A 35 -16.40 0.58 -0.72
N PRO A 36 -15.55 0.92 -1.70
CA PRO A 36 -15.24 0.03 -2.79
C PRO A 36 -14.81 -1.31 -2.19
N SER A 37 -15.63 -2.35 -2.37
CA SER A 37 -15.26 -3.70 -1.98
C SER A 37 -14.46 -4.31 -3.13
N TRP A 38 -13.27 -4.81 -2.83
CA TRP A 38 -12.51 -5.60 -3.79
C TRP A 38 -13.19 -6.94 -4.01
N ASP A 39 -13.25 -7.37 -5.27
CA ASP A 39 -13.74 -8.70 -5.61
C ASP A 39 -12.86 -9.78 -5.00
N PHE A 40 -13.45 -10.94 -4.70
CA PHE A 40 -12.67 -12.11 -4.33
C PHE A 40 -11.84 -12.61 -5.51
N LEU A 41 -10.61 -13.04 -5.22
CA LEU A 41 -9.72 -13.65 -6.18
C LEU A 41 -10.32 -14.93 -6.77
N LYS A 42 -10.09 -15.12 -8.06
CA LYS A 42 -10.49 -16.29 -8.85
C LYS A 42 -9.25 -16.96 -9.44
N GLU A 43 -9.42 -18.22 -9.82
CA GLU A 43 -8.35 -18.96 -10.50
C GLU A 43 -7.90 -18.22 -11.77
N GLY A 44 -6.58 -18.13 -11.96
CA GLY A 44 -5.98 -17.41 -13.08
C GLY A 44 -5.79 -15.91 -12.89
N ASP A 45 -6.34 -15.32 -11.81
CA ASP A 45 -6.09 -13.91 -11.48
C ASP A 45 -4.59 -13.66 -11.26
N VAL A 46 -4.15 -12.46 -11.62
CA VAL A 46 -2.78 -12.01 -11.48
C VAL A 46 -2.62 -11.21 -10.18
N ILE A 47 -1.55 -11.48 -9.46
CA ILE A 47 -1.15 -10.78 -8.23
C ILE A 47 0.17 -10.06 -8.48
N ASP A 48 0.21 -8.76 -8.24
CA ASP A 48 1.46 -8.00 -8.29
C ASP A 48 2.27 -8.21 -7.01
N VAL A 49 3.56 -8.45 -7.18
CA VAL A 49 4.49 -8.63 -6.07
C VAL A 49 5.31 -7.36 -5.87
N ILE A 50 5.35 -6.85 -4.64
CA ILE A 50 6.06 -5.61 -4.27
C ILE A 50 7.01 -5.81 -3.08
N ALA A 51 8.07 -4.99 -3.01
CA ALA A 51 9.06 -4.98 -1.93
C ALA A 51 9.12 -3.60 -1.23
N PRO A 52 8.12 -3.26 -0.39
CA PRO A 52 7.93 -1.87 0.06
C PRO A 52 8.77 -1.49 1.28
N SER A 53 9.44 -2.43 1.96
CA SER A 53 9.97 -2.16 3.31
C SER A 53 11.37 -2.69 3.64
N SER A 54 11.53 -3.95 4.07
CA SER A 54 12.78 -4.41 4.71
C SER A 54 13.83 -4.90 3.72
N PRO A 55 15.13 -4.73 4.04
CA PRO A 55 16.19 -5.22 3.19
C PRO A 55 16.36 -6.73 3.25
N ILE A 56 16.82 -7.30 2.13
CA ILE A 56 16.98 -8.74 1.92
C ILE A 56 18.32 -9.02 1.26
N ASP A 57 19.01 -10.05 1.75
CA ASP A 57 20.39 -10.37 1.34
C ASP A 57 20.49 -10.95 -0.09
N ASP A 58 19.48 -11.71 -0.54
CA ASP A 58 19.40 -12.26 -1.91
C ASP A 58 17.97 -12.15 -2.49
N PRO A 59 17.66 -11.03 -3.16
CA PRO A 59 16.36 -10.83 -3.82
C PRO A 59 16.05 -11.86 -4.91
N GLN A 60 17.04 -12.27 -5.68
CA GLN A 60 16.82 -13.12 -6.86
C GLN A 60 16.48 -14.56 -6.46
N GLU A 61 17.14 -15.09 -5.43
CA GLU A 61 16.76 -16.39 -4.87
C GLU A 61 15.34 -16.34 -4.28
N ARG A 62 14.97 -15.21 -3.66
CA ARG A 62 13.62 -15.02 -3.11
C ARG A 62 12.55 -14.98 -4.18
N TYR A 63 12.76 -14.25 -5.26
CA TYR A 63 11.82 -14.18 -6.38
C TYR A 63 11.57 -15.58 -6.96
N LYS A 64 12.62 -16.37 -7.16
CA LYS A 64 12.49 -17.77 -7.61
C LYS A 64 11.68 -18.64 -6.64
N LYS A 65 11.87 -18.46 -5.32
CA LYS A 65 11.08 -19.19 -4.31
C LYS A 65 9.61 -18.79 -4.37
N ILE A 66 9.32 -17.51 -4.57
CA ILE A 66 7.96 -16.98 -4.73
C ILE A 66 7.31 -17.54 -5.99
N GLU A 67 7.97 -17.45 -7.15
CA GLU A 67 7.51 -18.03 -8.41
C GLU A 67 7.20 -19.51 -8.28
N LYS A 68 8.13 -20.26 -7.67
CA LYS A 68 7.95 -21.68 -7.41
C LYS A 68 6.73 -21.94 -6.52
N TYR A 69 6.58 -21.19 -5.42
CA TYR A 69 5.45 -21.35 -4.51
C TYR A 69 4.12 -21.14 -5.23
N PHE A 70 3.96 -20.04 -5.96
CA PHE A 70 2.71 -19.73 -6.67
C PHE A 70 2.41 -20.77 -7.75
N LYS A 71 3.43 -21.17 -8.51
CA LYS A 71 3.29 -22.18 -9.57
C LYS A 71 2.88 -23.55 -9.03
N GLU A 72 3.41 -23.96 -7.89
CA GLU A 72 3.21 -25.31 -7.35
C GLU A 72 2.01 -25.43 -6.40
N ASN A 73 1.59 -24.33 -5.76
CA ASN A 73 0.67 -24.38 -4.62
C ASN A 73 -0.59 -23.52 -4.78
N THR A 74 -0.72 -22.74 -5.85
CA THR A 74 -1.84 -21.82 -6.02
C THR A 74 -2.39 -21.85 -7.44
N PRO A 75 -3.67 -21.49 -7.65
CA PRO A 75 -4.23 -21.29 -8.99
C PRO A 75 -3.96 -19.87 -9.53
N PHE A 76 -3.20 -19.04 -8.83
CA PHE A 76 -2.97 -17.64 -9.18
C PHE A 76 -1.69 -17.46 -10.00
N LYS A 77 -1.69 -16.42 -10.83
CA LYS A 77 -0.49 -15.95 -11.53
C LYS A 77 0.14 -14.82 -10.73
N ILE A 78 1.43 -14.62 -10.91
CA ILE A 78 2.14 -13.49 -10.30
C ILE A 78 2.84 -12.65 -11.36
N ASN A 79 2.97 -11.37 -11.05
CA ASN A 79 3.79 -10.43 -11.78
C ASN A 79 4.84 -9.86 -10.81
N ILE A 80 6.12 -10.15 -11.07
CA ILE A 80 7.26 -9.59 -10.35
C ILE A 80 7.93 -8.61 -11.30
N PRO A 81 7.94 -7.29 -11.02
CA PRO A 81 8.59 -6.33 -11.90
C PRO A 81 10.09 -6.61 -12.07
N ASP A 82 10.61 -6.61 -13.30
CA ASP A 82 12.04 -6.84 -13.58
C ASP A 82 12.98 -5.87 -12.84
N HIS A 83 12.48 -4.68 -12.55
CA HIS A 83 13.19 -3.60 -11.87
C HIS A 83 12.82 -3.52 -10.39
N LEU A 84 12.22 -4.57 -9.82
CA LEU A 84 11.94 -4.64 -8.39
C LEU A 84 13.26 -4.68 -7.62
N ILE A 85 13.65 -3.52 -7.08
CA ILE A 85 14.83 -3.37 -6.23
C ILE A 85 14.33 -3.46 -4.79
N GLU A 86 14.63 -4.56 -4.11
CA GLU A 86 14.40 -4.65 -2.67
C GLU A 86 15.36 -3.68 -1.95
N PRO A 87 14.98 -3.19 -0.76
CA PRO A 87 15.88 -2.40 0.06
C PRO A 87 17.18 -3.20 0.30
N THR A 88 18.32 -2.53 0.29
CA THR A 88 19.61 -3.13 0.63
C THR A 88 19.98 -2.75 2.07
N ALA A 89 20.84 -3.53 2.72
CA ALA A 89 21.25 -3.28 4.11
C ALA A 89 21.79 -1.85 4.33
N LEU A 90 22.44 -1.29 3.30
CA LEU A 90 22.64 0.14 3.14
C LEU A 90 21.37 0.74 2.52
N LEU A 91 20.54 1.35 3.35
CA LEU A 91 19.21 1.89 3.02
C LEU A 91 19.24 3.08 2.04
N ASP A 92 20.42 3.55 1.65
CA ASP A 92 20.67 4.91 1.22
C ASP A 92 20.85 5.09 -0.30
N GLU A 93 21.24 4.07 -1.07
CA GLU A 93 21.60 4.30 -2.48
C GLU A 93 20.78 3.49 -3.51
N ALA A 94 20.49 2.21 -3.24
CA ALA A 94 19.80 1.38 -4.22
C ALA A 94 18.28 1.57 -4.22
N ASN A 95 17.66 1.87 -3.07
CA ASN A 95 16.21 1.89 -2.90
C ASN A 95 15.67 3.08 -2.09
N THR A 96 15.52 4.23 -2.76
CA THR A 96 14.97 5.45 -2.16
C THR A 96 13.49 5.30 -1.79
N ILE A 97 12.98 6.15 -0.89
CA ILE A 97 11.53 6.26 -0.60
C ILE A 97 10.73 6.41 -1.90
N TRP A 98 11.25 7.20 -2.84
CA TRP A 98 10.61 7.42 -4.14
C TRP A 98 10.47 6.12 -4.94
N LYS A 99 11.52 5.30 -5.00
CA LYS A 99 11.47 4.00 -5.70
C LYS A 99 10.43 3.08 -5.06
N ARG A 100 10.38 3.02 -3.73
CA ARG A 100 9.36 2.23 -3.00
C ARG A 100 7.93 2.72 -3.23
N ALA A 101 7.73 4.04 -3.22
CA ALA A 101 6.43 4.64 -3.54
C ALA A 101 6.02 4.37 -4.99
N LYS A 102 6.96 4.38 -5.93
CA LYS A 102 6.70 4.05 -7.33
C LYS A 102 6.21 2.61 -7.49
N PHE A 103 6.81 1.62 -6.83
CA PHE A 103 6.31 0.24 -6.91
C PHE A 103 4.88 0.09 -6.41
N VAL A 104 4.53 0.80 -5.33
CA VAL A 104 3.16 0.82 -4.81
C VAL A 104 2.22 1.47 -5.83
N TYR A 105 2.60 2.63 -6.37
CA TYR A 105 1.81 3.32 -7.38
C TYR A 105 1.58 2.47 -8.64
N ASP A 106 2.63 1.84 -9.15
CA ASP A 106 2.56 1.00 -10.35
C ASP A 106 1.64 -0.22 -10.10
N ALA A 107 1.71 -0.84 -8.92
CA ALA A 107 0.85 -1.95 -8.56
C ALA A 107 -0.62 -1.54 -8.40
N PHE A 108 -0.90 -0.34 -7.89
CA PHE A 108 -2.28 0.20 -7.87
C PHE A 108 -2.78 0.65 -9.25
N SER A 109 -1.88 0.86 -10.20
CA SER A 109 -2.19 1.26 -11.57
C SER A 109 -2.23 0.08 -12.54
N SER A 110 -2.01 -1.13 -12.07
CA SER A 110 -2.01 -2.34 -12.89
C SER A 110 -3.41 -2.94 -13.02
N GLU A 111 -3.55 -3.91 -13.92
CA GLU A 111 -4.77 -4.70 -14.07
C GLU A 111 -4.86 -5.90 -13.10
N SER A 112 -3.84 -6.09 -12.26
CA SER A 112 -3.76 -7.17 -11.27
C SER A 112 -4.90 -7.07 -10.24
N LYS A 113 -5.35 -8.20 -9.71
CA LYS A 113 -6.50 -8.28 -8.81
C LYS A 113 -6.14 -8.24 -7.34
N ALA A 114 -4.86 -8.43 -7.02
CA ALA A 114 -4.32 -8.22 -5.70
C ALA A 114 -2.85 -7.76 -5.76
N ILE A 115 -2.40 -7.22 -4.63
CA ILE A 115 -1.02 -6.81 -4.41
C ILE A 115 -0.50 -7.61 -3.21
N TRP A 116 0.66 -8.24 -3.35
CA TRP A 116 1.32 -8.99 -2.29
C TRP A 116 2.68 -8.39 -1.96
N ALA A 117 2.86 -7.99 -0.70
CA ALA A 117 4.14 -7.51 -0.20
C ALA A 117 5.01 -8.71 0.21
N ILE A 118 6.21 -8.83 -0.39
CA ILE A 118 7.18 -9.89 -0.11
C ILE A 118 7.58 -9.92 1.37
N SER A 119 7.65 -8.75 2.00
CA SER A 119 8.00 -8.60 3.41
C SER A 119 7.48 -7.29 3.97
N GLY A 120 7.12 -7.30 5.25
CA GLY A 120 6.85 -6.10 6.04
C GLY A 120 8.14 -5.41 6.51
N GLY A 121 7.99 -4.45 7.42
CA GLY A 121 9.07 -3.73 8.08
C GLY A 121 9.49 -4.38 9.40
N GLY A 122 10.77 -4.21 9.79
CA GLY A 122 11.26 -4.41 11.14
C GLY A 122 12.29 -3.31 11.47
N LEU A 123 12.31 -2.85 12.73
CA LEU A 123 13.31 -1.88 13.21
C LEU A 123 14.70 -2.41 12.84
N GLY A 124 15.44 -1.65 12.01
CA GLY A 124 16.85 -1.93 11.76
C GLY A 124 17.53 -2.17 13.10
N ARG A 125 18.14 -3.35 13.25
CA ARG A 125 19.02 -3.60 14.39
C ARG A 125 20.31 -2.83 14.18
#